data_AF-A0A6N7EQ06-F1
#
_entry.id   AF-A0A6N7EQ06-F1
#
_cell.length_a   1.000
_cell.length_b   1.000
_cell.length_c   1.000
_cell.angle_alpha   90.00
_cell.angle_beta   90.00
_cell.angle_gamma   90.00
#
_symmetry.space_group_name_H-M   'P 1'
#
loop_
_entity.id
_entity.type
_entity.pdbx_description
1 polymer ?
#
loop_
_entity_poly.entity_id
_entity_poly.type
_entity_poly.pdbx_seq_one_letter_code
_entity_poly.pdbx_strand_id
1 'polypeptide(L)'
;VADRREGLARLTGQVGARRSRLEAAEAELGRLRESLTAAEERGRTAQAEFTALEQQVAGAEEGEEGLDEAHEAATVELETAETQVAELVDAERAAEADRATWAARRDTLELSLRRKDGTGALLESGLPGLLGPVPDRIAVEPGWENAVAAALGPAADAAVVESVDVAVDAVRQVRESDAGQVRLVLTGAPGADGPAGQPPAGARWATDLVTTTDDALRPSVARLLAGVVVVEDLAEARAAVGADPALTAVTRAGDVLSAVAAHGGAPSAPSVLELHAAHEEAVREVEAAAARQEQTRFALGPARERVEVAQARARATLDDLHSSDARLAAVAEQLGRLGSTLRGAQAEAERARPAMERAESEIGEHTAELAALSERLEIAQREPAQAEDDLTGATTARDGATEVARAARTAETDARLALRTLEERAKALAGRGASLA
;
A
#
# COMPACT_ATOMS: atom_id res chain seq x y z
N VAL A 1 60.05 58.99 57.64
CA VAL A 1 58.77 58.39 58.12
C VAL A 1 57.71 58.37 57.01
N ALA A 2 57.57 59.41 56.18
CA ALA A 2 56.60 59.47 55.08
C ALA A 2 56.82 58.41 53.97
N ASP A 3 58.01 58.34 53.36
CA ASP A 3 58.32 57.35 52.30
C ASP A 3 58.11 55.88 52.71
N ARG A 4 58.30 55.56 53.99
CA ARG A 4 58.11 54.21 54.53
C ARG A 4 56.64 53.86 54.77
N ARG A 5 55.86 54.82 55.28
CA ARG A 5 54.40 54.64 55.41
C ARG A 5 53.76 54.46 54.04
N GLU A 6 54.26 55.18 53.04
CA GLU A 6 53.83 55.01 51.64
C GLU A 6 54.22 53.63 51.09
N GLY A 7 55.45 53.17 51.32
CA GLY A 7 55.91 51.84 50.91
C GLY A 7 55.10 50.69 51.53
N LEU A 8 54.77 50.80 52.82
CA LEU A 8 54.00 49.79 53.56
C LEU A 8 52.51 49.80 53.15
N ALA A 9 51.94 50.98 52.89
CA ALA A 9 50.59 51.12 52.31
C ALA A 9 50.52 50.54 50.88
N ARG A 10 51.56 50.76 50.07
CA ARG A 10 51.67 50.20 48.71
C ARG A 10 51.75 48.67 48.73
N LEU A 11 52.56 48.09 49.62
CA LEU A 11 52.67 46.63 49.77
C LEU A 11 51.36 46.01 50.28
N THR A 12 50.70 46.67 51.23
CA THR A 12 49.36 46.27 51.73
C THR A 12 48.31 46.30 50.61
N GLY A 13 48.32 47.33 49.77
CA GLY A 13 47.46 47.42 48.59
C GLY A 13 47.76 46.36 47.53
N GLN A 14 49.03 46.01 47.32
CA GLN A 14 49.45 44.93 46.42
C GLN A 14 48.98 43.55 46.91
N VAL A 15 49.08 43.28 48.21
CA VAL A 15 48.54 42.06 48.85
C VAL A 15 47.02 41.99 48.68
N GLY A 16 46.30 43.07 48.99
CA GLY A 16 44.84 43.13 48.82
C GLY A 16 44.39 42.92 47.37
N ALA A 17 45.07 43.55 46.42
CA ALA A 17 44.78 43.39 44.99
C ALA A 17 45.05 41.96 44.50
N ARG A 18 46.15 41.32 44.95
CA ARG A 18 46.46 39.93 44.58
C ARG A 18 45.51 38.92 45.21
N ARG A 19 45.11 39.13 46.46
CA ARG A 19 44.08 38.33 47.12
C ARG A 19 42.75 38.40 46.38
N SER A 20 42.31 39.60 45.98
CA SER A 20 41.08 39.76 45.22
C SER A 20 41.14 39.07 43.84
N ARG A 21 42.30 39.07 43.16
CA ARG A 21 42.49 38.32 41.92
C ARG A 21 42.46 36.81 42.13
N LEU A 22 43.07 36.31 43.21
CA LEU A 22 43.01 34.90 43.58
C LEU A 22 41.56 34.46 43.83
N GLU A 23 40.83 35.20 44.66
CA GLU A 23 39.41 34.93 44.95
C GLU A 23 38.56 34.94 43.66
N ALA A 24 38.85 35.84 42.72
CA ALA A 24 38.17 35.89 41.42
C ALA A 24 38.50 34.67 40.54
N ALA A 25 39.75 34.23 40.51
CA ALA A 25 40.18 33.05 39.75
C ALA A 25 39.60 31.75 40.35
N GLU A 26 39.57 31.62 41.68
CA GLU A 26 38.92 30.52 42.39
C GLU A 26 37.41 30.45 42.12
N ALA A 27 36.73 31.60 42.11
CA ALA A 27 35.32 31.69 41.76
C ALA A 27 35.06 31.28 40.30
N GLU A 28 35.93 31.67 39.37
CA GLU A 28 35.83 31.26 37.97
C GLU A 28 36.06 29.75 37.79
N LEU A 29 37.07 29.18 38.45
CA LEU A 29 37.29 27.74 38.45
C LEU A 29 36.08 26.98 39.03
N GLY A 30 35.46 27.50 40.09
CA GLY A 30 34.20 26.97 40.64
C GLY A 30 33.09 26.92 39.59
N ARG A 31 32.85 28.03 38.88
CA ARG A 31 31.86 28.09 37.79
C ARG A 31 32.16 27.13 36.65
N LEU A 32 33.43 27.02 36.23
CA LEU A 32 33.84 26.10 35.17
C LEU A 32 33.63 24.63 35.55
N ARG A 33 33.89 24.26 36.81
CA ARG A 33 33.64 22.91 37.35
C ARG A 33 32.16 22.56 37.36
N GLU A 34 31.31 23.50 37.78
CA GLU A 34 29.85 23.32 37.75
C GLU A 34 29.36 23.15 36.31
N SER A 35 29.83 23.99 35.38
CA SER A 35 29.51 23.90 33.95
C SER A 35 29.94 22.56 33.34
N LEU A 36 31.16 22.09 33.64
CA LEU A 36 31.66 20.79 33.17
C LEU A 36 30.79 19.64 33.70
N THR A 37 30.51 19.63 35.01
CA THR A 37 29.70 18.57 35.63
C THR A 37 28.30 18.54 35.02
N ALA A 38 27.67 19.70 34.83
CA ALA A 38 26.36 19.81 34.20
C ALA A 38 26.37 19.40 32.72
N ALA A 39 27.45 19.68 31.99
CA ALA A 39 27.62 19.20 30.61
C ALA A 39 27.79 17.68 30.56
N GLU A 40 28.65 17.10 31.39
CA GLU A 40 28.88 15.65 31.45
C GLU A 40 27.63 14.88 31.88
N GLU A 41 26.85 15.41 32.82
CA GLU A 41 25.59 14.82 33.23
C GLU A 41 24.52 14.86 32.13
N ARG A 42 24.34 16.00 31.45
CA ARG A 42 23.49 16.09 30.26
C ARG A 42 23.92 15.11 29.17
N GLY A 43 25.22 14.98 28.93
CA GLY A 43 25.79 14.05 27.96
C GLY A 43 25.50 12.59 28.31
N ARG A 44 25.71 12.18 29.57
CA ARG A 44 25.40 10.82 30.04
C ARG A 44 23.93 10.48 29.91
N THR A 45 23.04 11.40 30.32
CA THR A 45 21.58 11.19 30.21
C THR A 45 21.16 11.06 28.76
N ALA A 46 21.61 11.96 27.88
CA ALA A 46 21.31 11.90 26.46
C ALA A 46 21.85 10.62 25.80
N GLN A 47 23.04 10.15 26.19
CA GLN A 47 23.60 8.89 25.68
C GLN A 47 22.78 7.67 26.12
N ALA A 48 22.38 7.62 27.39
CA ALA A 48 21.57 6.51 27.91
C ALA A 48 20.20 6.45 27.21
N GLU A 49 19.53 7.59 27.05
CA GLU A 49 18.27 7.70 26.31
C GLU A 49 18.45 7.34 24.83
N PHE A 50 19.54 7.78 24.19
CA PHE A 50 19.84 7.46 22.79
C PHE A 50 19.99 5.96 22.59
N THR A 51 20.83 5.30 23.39
CA THR A 51 21.06 3.85 23.28
C THR A 51 19.80 3.05 23.60
N ALA A 52 18.98 3.47 24.57
CA ALA A 52 17.72 2.81 24.86
C ALA A 52 16.73 2.91 23.68
N LEU A 53 16.65 4.08 23.03
CA LEU A 53 15.79 4.30 21.89
C LEU A 53 16.27 3.55 20.63
N GLU A 54 17.58 3.53 20.38
CA GLU A 54 18.20 2.79 19.27
C GLU A 54 17.89 1.29 19.35
N GLN A 55 17.93 0.70 20.56
CA GLN A 55 17.55 -0.70 20.78
C GLN A 55 16.06 -0.97 20.53
N GLN A 56 15.19 0.00 20.84
CA GLN A 56 13.75 -0.12 20.58
C GLN A 56 13.43 -0.08 19.08
N VAL A 57 14.15 0.74 18.30
CA VAL A 57 13.98 0.80 16.84
C VAL A 57 14.39 -0.52 16.17
N ALA A 58 15.57 -1.04 16.53
CA ALA A 58 16.06 -2.28 15.93
C ALA A 58 15.06 -3.45 16.11
N GLY A 59 14.38 -3.51 17.26
CA GLY A 59 13.33 -4.52 17.49
C GLY A 59 11.98 -4.20 16.82
N ALA A 60 11.72 -2.95 16.46
CA ALA A 60 10.52 -2.55 15.74
C ALA A 60 10.64 -2.79 14.23
N GLU A 61 11.82 -2.54 13.65
CA GLU A 61 12.13 -2.77 12.22
C GLU A 61 11.94 -4.25 11.82
N GLU A 62 12.30 -5.21 12.68
CA GLU A 62 12.03 -6.65 12.46
C GLU A 62 10.52 -6.97 12.34
N GLY A 63 9.64 -6.12 12.90
CA GLY A 63 8.19 -6.27 12.78
C GLY A 63 7.59 -5.63 11.52
N GLU A 64 8.34 -4.80 10.81
CA GLU A 64 7.87 -4.06 9.63
C GLU A 64 8.08 -4.81 8.31
N GLU A 65 8.99 -5.80 8.28
CA GLU A 65 9.32 -6.57 7.08
C GLU A 65 8.09 -7.21 6.40
N GLY A 66 6.99 -7.42 7.13
CA GLY A 66 5.74 -7.98 6.58
C GLY A 66 4.69 -6.97 6.10
N LEU A 67 4.85 -5.66 6.36
CA LEU A 67 3.83 -4.67 6.02
C LEU A 67 3.78 -4.36 4.52
N ASP A 68 4.95 -4.21 3.89
CA ASP A 68 5.06 -4.00 2.45
C ASP A 68 4.51 -5.21 1.68
N GLU A 69 4.92 -6.42 2.07
CA GLU A 69 4.43 -7.66 1.48
C GLU A 69 2.91 -7.82 1.66
N ALA A 70 2.37 -7.45 2.83
CA ALA A 70 0.93 -7.49 3.08
C ALA A 70 0.17 -6.48 2.22
N HIS A 71 0.73 -5.29 1.99
CA HIS A 71 0.12 -4.28 1.13
C HIS A 71 0.17 -4.66 -0.35
N GLU A 72 1.30 -5.19 -0.83
CA GLU A 72 1.42 -5.72 -2.18
C GLU A 72 0.42 -6.86 -2.43
N ALA A 73 0.33 -7.82 -1.51
CA ALA A 73 -0.62 -8.92 -1.60
C ALA A 73 -2.08 -8.45 -1.62
N ALA A 74 -2.44 -7.45 -0.79
CA ALA A 74 -3.78 -6.88 -0.79
C ALA A 74 -4.11 -6.12 -2.08
N THR A 75 -3.12 -5.44 -2.67
CA THR A 75 -3.28 -4.73 -3.94
C THR A 75 -3.49 -5.69 -5.11
N VAL A 76 -2.68 -6.76 -5.18
CA VAL A 76 -2.85 -7.83 -6.18
C VAL A 76 -4.22 -8.51 -6.05
N GLU A 77 -4.69 -8.75 -4.82
CA GLU A 77 -6.02 -9.31 -4.56
C GLU A 77 -7.13 -8.37 -5.08
N LEU A 78 -7.00 -7.06 -4.85
CA LEU A 78 -7.92 -6.05 -5.35
C LEU A 78 -7.96 -6.02 -6.88
N GLU A 79 -6.80 -5.91 -7.53
CA GLU A 79 -6.69 -5.90 -9.00
C GLU A 79 -7.29 -7.16 -9.64
N THR A 80 -7.07 -8.31 -9.01
CA THR A 80 -7.65 -9.59 -9.44
C THR A 80 -9.17 -9.58 -9.32
N ALA A 81 -9.71 -9.08 -8.21
CA ALA A 81 -11.15 -9.00 -7.98
C ALA A 81 -11.82 -8.01 -8.97
N GLU A 82 -11.19 -6.85 -9.22
CA GLU A 82 -11.68 -5.86 -10.18
C GLU A 82 -11.68 -6.40 -11.61
N THR A 83 -10.61 -7.11 -12.00
CA THR A 83 -10.51 -7.78 -13.30
C THR A 83 -11.63 -8.80 -13.47
N GLN A 84 -11.89 -9.62 -12.45
CA GLN A 84 -12.98 -10.60 -12.48
C GLN A 84 -14.36 -9.93 -12.63
N VAL A 85 -14.60 -8.79 -11.97
CA VAL A 85 -15.85 -8.03 -12.14
C VAL A 85 -15.96 -7.48 -13.56
N ALA A 86 -14.88 -6.95 -14.12
CA ALA A 86 -14.87 -6.44 -15.50
C ALA A 86 -15.20 -7.53 -16.52
N GLU A 87 -14.56 -8.70 -16.40
CA GLU A 87 -14.83 -9.86 -17.25
C GLU A 87 -16.28 -10.32 -17.16
N LEU A 88 -16.86 -10.38 -15.95
CA LEU A 88 -18.25 -10.75 -15.75
C LEU A 88 -19.22 -9.70 -16.34
N VAL A 89 -18.93 -8.41 -16.21
CA VAL A 89 -19.76 -7.36 -16.82
C VAL A 89 -19.76 -7.47 -18.34
N ASP A 90 -18.60 -7.71 -18.94
CA ASP A 90 -18.50 -7.88 -20.40
C ASP A 90 -19.17 -9.17 -20.87
N ALA A 91 -19.07 -10.26 -20.10
CA ALA A 91 -19.80 -11.49 -20.36
C ALA A 91 -21.33 -11.32 -20.26
N GLU A 92 -21.83 -10.52 -19.30
CA GLU A 92 -23.27 -10.22 -19.17
C GLU A 92 -23.77 -9.45 -20.41
N ARG A 93 -23.02 -8.43 -20.83
CA ARG A 93 -23.34 -7.64 -22.04
C ARG A 93 -23.32 -8.48 -23.30
N ALA A 94 -22.33 -9.35 -23.45
CA ALA A 94 -22.22 -10.26 -24.59
C ALA A 94 -23.42 -11.22 -24.63
N ALA A 95 -23.77 -11.84 -23.49
CA ALA A 95 -24.93 -12.72 -23.41
C ALA A 95 -26.26 -12.00 -23.70
N GLU A 96 -26.41 -10.76 -23.25
CA GLU A 96 -27.58 -9.93 -23.57
C GLU A 96 -27.67 -9.60 -25.07
N ALA A 97 -26.55 -9.23 -25.70
CA ALA A 97 -26.46 -8.95 -27.13
C ALA A 97 -26.74 -10.19 -27.99
N ASP A 98 -26.19 -11.34 -27.61
CA ASP A 98 -26.47 -12.64 -28.23
C ASP A 98 -27.96 -12.95 -28.16
N ARG A 99 -28.55 -12.84 -26.95
CA ARG A 99 -29.97 -13.11 -26.74
C ARG A 99 -30.85 -12.22 -27.61
N ALA A 100 -30.54 -10.92 -27.72
CA ALA A 100 -31.29 -10.00 -28.57
C ALA A 100 -31.17 -10.37 -30.06
N THR A 101 -29.96 -10.73 -30.51
CA THR A 101 -29.69 -11.13 -31.90
C THR A 101 -30.45 -12.39 -32.27
N TRP A 102 -30.37 -13.43 -31.44
CA TRP A 102 -31.05 -14.70 -31.69
C TRP A 102 -32.57 -14.59 -31.52
N ALA A 103 -33.06 -13.76 -30.60
CA ALA A 103 -34.49 -13.49 -30.47
C ALA A 103 -35.05 -12.79 -31.71
N ALA A 104 -34.35 -11.78 -32.24
CA ALA A 104 -34.77 -11.12 -33.48
C ALA A 104 -34.78 -12.09 -34.67
N ARG A 105 -33.79 -12.98 -34.76
CA ARG A 105 -33.73 -14.02 -35.80
C ARG A 105 -34.88 -15.02 -35.64
N ARG A 106 -35.12 -15.52 -34.42
CA ARG A 106 -36.25 -16.41 -34.11
C ARG A 106 -37.57 -15.78 -34.53
N ASP A 107 -37.85 -14.56 -34.10
CA ASP A 107 -39.13 -13.88 -34.37
C ASP A 107 -39.33 -13.64 -35.88
N THR A 108 -38.25 -13.33 -36.61
CA THR A 108 -38.26 -13.18 -38.08
C THR A 108 -38.56 -14.52 -38.78
N LEU A 109 -37.92 -15.60 -38.33
CA LEU A 109 -38.13 -16.94 -38.87
C LEU A 109 -39.53 -17.46 -38.55
N GLU A 110 -40.02 -17.23 -37.33
CA GLU A 110 -41.39 -17.56 -36.92
C GLU A 110 -42.41 -16.85 -37.83
N LEU A 111 -42.20 -15.56 -38.12
CA LEU A 111 -43.05 -14.81 -39.04
C LEU A 111 -43.01 -15.37 -40.47
N SER A 112 -41.85 -15.86 -40.91
CA SER A 112 -41.66 -16.47 -42.23
C SER A 112 -42.27 -17.88 -42.33
N LEU A 113 -42.32 -18.62 -41.23
CA LEU A 113 -42.94 -19.95 -41.14
C LEU A 113 -44.48 -19.89 -41.04
N ARG A 114 -45.05 -18.77 -40.58
CA ARG A 114 -46.52 -18.55 -40.58
C ARG A 114 -47.06 -18.47 -42.01
N ARG A 115 -47.80 -19.50 -42.42
CA ARG A 115 -48.35 -19.63 -43.78
C ARG A 115 -49.71 -18.94 -43.93
N LYS A 116 -49.98 -18.47 -45.15
CA LYS A 116 -51.25 -17.85 -45.56
C LYS A 116 -52.01 -18.71 -46.58
N ASP A 117 -51.83 -20.02 -46.53
CA ASP A 117 -52.51 -20.97 -47.42
C ASP A 117 -53.41 -21.93 -46.63
N GLY A 118 -54.12 -22.81 -47.34
CA GLY A 118 -55.14 -23.69 -46.74
C GLY A 118 -54.58 -24.68 -45.72
N THR A 119 -53.28 -25.01 -45.80
CA THR A 119 -52.63 -25.86 -44.78
C THR A 119 -52.37 -25.06 -43.51
N GLY A 120 -51.89 -23.81 -43.63
CA GLY A 120 -51.75 -22.90 -42.50
C GLY A 120 -53.08 -22.61 -41.80
N ALA A 121 -54.12 -22.27 -42.56
CA ALA A 121 -55.45 -22.00 -42.02
C ALA A 121 -56.05 -23.22 -41.29
N LEU A 122 -55.79 -24.44 -41.80
CA LEU A 122 -56.20 -25.67 -41.15
C LEU A 122 -55.48 -25.88 -39.80
N LEU A 123 -54.16 -25.66 -39.75
CA LEU A 123 -53.37 -25.77 -38.51
C LEU A 123 -53.85 -24.81 -37.42
N GLU A 124 -54.33 -23.62 -37.80
CA GLU A 124 -54.91 -22.65 -36.86
C GLU A 124 -56.34 -22.99 -36.42
N SER A 125 -57.07 -23.82 -37.18
CA SER A 125 -58.47 -24.14 -36.92
C SER A 125 -58.70 -25.10 -35.75
N GLY A 126 -57.66 -25.85 -35.34
CA GLY A 126 -57.75 -26.83 -34.25
C GLY A 126 -58.65 -28.03 -34.55
N LEU A 127 -58.77 -28.45 -35.83
CA LEU A 127 -59.54 -29.62 -36.22
C LEU A 127 -59.09 -30.87 -35.42
N PRO A 128 -60.01 -31.61 -34.76
CA PRO A 128 -59.67 -32.84 -34.07
C PRO A 128 -59.00 -33.88 -34.99
N GLY A 129 -57.94 -34.51 -34.50
CA GLY A 129 -57.14 -35.48 -35.27
C GLY A 129 -56.05 -34.86 -36.14
N LEU A 130 -55.90 -33.53 -36.13
CA LEU A 130 -54.75 -32.83 -36.69
C LEU A 130 -53.56 -32.88 -35.71
N LEU A 131 -52.46 -33.48 -36.13
CA LEU A 131 -51.28 -33.72 -35.30
C LEU A 131 -50.22 -32.63 -35.44
N GLY A 132 -50.44 -31.60 -36.26
CA GLY A 132 -49.50 -30.50 -36.47
C GLY A 132 -48.74 -30.60 -37.81
N PRO A 133 -47.81 -29.69 -38.09
CA PRO A 133 -47.09 -29.67 -39.37
C PRO A 133 -46.00 -30.75 -39.43
N VAL A 134 -45.65 -31.22 -40.63
CA VAL A 134 -44.60 -32.23 -40.84
C VAL A 134 -43.23 -31.82 -40.27
N PRO A 135 -42.73 -30.58 -40.48
CA PRO A 135 -41.46 -30.12 -39.91
C PRO A 135 -41.34 -30.34 -38.40
N ASP A 136 -42.40 -30.10 -37.61
CA ASP A 136 -42.40 -30.29 -36.15
C ASP A 136 -42.35 -31.77 -35.72
N ARG A 137 -42.55 -32.70 -36.66
CA ARG A 137 -42.69 -34.14 -36.40
C ARG A 137 -41.54 -34.97 -36.97
N ILE A 138 -40.63 -34.34 -37.71
CA ILE A 138 -39.46 -34.98 -38.29
C ILE A 138 -38.20 -34.18 -37.94
N ALA A 139 -37.11 -34.86 -37.64
CA ALA A 139 -35.79 -34.25 -37.53
C ALA A 139 -34.90 -34.78 -38.65
N VAL A 140 -34.25 -33.85 -39.34
CA VAL A 140 -33.35 -34.13 -40.46
C VAL A 140 -31.90 -33.98 -40.01
N GLU A 141 -31.01 -34.81 -40.51
CA GLU A 141 -29.57 -34.66 -40.29
C GLU A 141 -29.07 -33.29 -40.79
N PRO A 142 -28.34 -32.51 -39.96
CA PRO A 142 -27.93 -31.16 -40.32
C PRO A 142 -27.17 -31.07 -41.66
N GLY A 143 -27.58 -30.13 -42.50
CA GLY A 143 -26.99 -29.89 -43.81
C GLY A 143 -27.57 -30.73 -44.95
N TRP A 144 -28.65 -31.49 -44.69
CA TRP A 144 -29.42 -32.26 -45.68
C TRP A 144 -30.88 -31.82 -45.80
N GLU A 145 -31.26 -30.71 -45.16
CA GLU A 145 -32.64 -30.21 -45.10
C GLU A 145 -33.20 -29.93 -46.50
N ASN A 146 -32.39 -29.36 -47.39
CA ASN A 146 -32.79 -29.07 -48.77
C ASN A 146 -32.98 -30.33 -49.61
N ALA A 147 -32.12 -31.34 -49.41
CA ALA A 147 -32.26 -32.64 -50.08
C ALA A 147 -33.54 -33.37 -49.62
N VAL A 148 -33.79 -33.40 -48.30
CA VAL A 148 -35.00 -34.04 -47.76
C VAL A 148 -36.27 -33.26 -48.15
N ALA A 149 -36.23 -31.93 -48.14
CA ALA A 149 -37.36 -31.11 -48.59
C ALA A 149 -37.69 -31.37 -50.07
N ALA A 150 -36.67 -31.44 -50.93
CA ALA A 150 -36.84 -31.77 -52.35
C ALA A 150 -37.35 -33.21 -52.55
N ALA A 151 -36.89 -34.16 -51.74
CA ALA A 151 -37.34 -35.55 -51.77
C ALA A 151 -38.82 -35.71 -51.35
N LEU A 152 -39.24 -35.02 -50.27
CA LEU A 152 -40.63 -35.04 -49.79
C LEU A 152 -41.55 -34.20 -50.69
N GLY A 153 -41.00 -33.22 -51.40
CA GLY A 153 -41.75 -32.33 -52.29
C GLY A 153 -42.92 -31.65 -51.57
N PRO A 154 -44.16 -31.75 -52.07
CA PRO A 154 -45.33 -31.16 -51.41
C PRO A 154 -45.58 -31.72 -49.98
N ALA A 155 -45.04 -32.88 -49.62
CA ALA A 155 -45.20 -33.41 -48.27
C ALA A 155 -44.30 -32.71 -47.24
N ALA A 156 -43.23 -32.02 -47.68
CA ALA A 156 -42.28 -31.34 -46.79
C ALA A 156 -42.94 -30.26 -45.92
N ASP A 157 -44.04 -29.68 -46.41
CA ASP A 157 -44.83 -28.68 -45.72
C ASP A 157 -46.29 -29.11 -45.53
N ALA A 158 -46.58 -30.41 -45.52
CA ALA A 158 -47.91 -30.90 -45.22
C ALA A 158 -48.25 -30.79 -43.73
N ALA A 159 -49.54 -30.90 -43.40
CA ALA A 159 -49.99 -31.16 -42.04
C ALA A 159 -50.19 -32.67 -41.82
N VAL A 160 -49.83 -33.16 -40.64
CA VAL A 160 -50.01 -34.55 -40.24
C VAL A 160 -51.41 -34.76 -39.67
N VAL A 161 -52.12 -35.77 -40.13
CA VAL A 161 -53.46 -36.14 -39.64
C VAL A 161 -53.51 -37.62 -39.25
N GLU A 162 -54.33 -37.94 -38.26
CA GLU A 162 -54.36 -39.29 -37.67
C GLU A 162 -54.93 -40.38 -38.59
N SER A 163 -55.82 -40.01 -39.52
CA SER A 163 -56.56 -40.97 -40.34
C SER A 163 -57.05 -40.39 -41.67
N VAL A 164 -57.55 -41.28 -42.54
CA VAL A 164 -58.18 -40.91 -43.82
C VAL A 164 -59.46 -40.11 -43.61
N ASP A 165 -60.26 -40.44 -42.59
CA ASP A 165 -61.52 -39.73 -42.32
C ASP A 165 -61.23 -38.27 -41.92
N VAL A 166 -60.25 -38.06 -41.04
CA VAL A 166 -59.80 -36.70 -40.67
C VAL A 166 -59.23 -35.95 -41.87
N ALA A 167 -58.51 -36.63 -42.76
CA ALA A 167 -58.02 -36.00 -43.99
C ALA A 167 -59.16 -35.51 -44.90
N VAL A 168 -60.23 -36.29 -45.02
CA VAL A 168 -61.42 -35.91 -45.80
C VAL A 168 -62.11 -34.70 -45.17
N ASP A 169 -62.28 -34.70 -43.85
CA ASP A 169 -62.92 -33.60 -43.14
C ASP A 169 -62.09 -32.31 -43.20
N ALA A 170 -60.77 -32.42 -43.09
CA ALA A 170 -59.83 -31.32 -43.30
C ALA A 170 -59.96 -30.69 -44.70
N VAL A 171 -60.01 -31.52 -45.75
CA VAL A 171 -60.17 -31.03 -47.14
C VAL A 171 -61.53 -30.35 -47.33
N ARG A 172 -62.61 -30.88 -46.74
CA ARG A 172 -63.94 -30.26 -46.79
C ARG A 172 -63.94 -28.89 -46.12
N GLN A 173 -63.37 -28.80 -44.92
CA GLN A 173 -63.32 -27.55 -44.16
C GLN A 173 -62.55 -26.47 -44.93
N VAL A 174 -61.36 -26.78 -45.46
CA VAL A 174 -60.55 -25.82 -46.23
C VAL A 174 -61.29 -25.34 -47.49
N ARG A 175 -62.07 -26.24 -48.12
CA ARG A 175 -62.90 -25.90 -49.29
C ARG A 175 -64.10 -25.02 -48.92
N GLU A 176 -64.76 -25.28 -47.81
CA GLU A 176 -65.89 -24.47 -47.32
C GLU A 176 -65.45 -23.07 -46.90
N SER A 177 -64.24 -22.93 -46.38
CA SER A 177 -63.64 -21.63 -46.02
C SER A 177 -62.94 -20.90 -47.17
N ASP A 178 -62.96 -21.45 -48.39
CA ASP A 178 -62.22 -20.93 -49.57
C ASP A 178 -60.75 -20.58 -49.26
N ALA A 179 -60.11 -21.41 -48.41
CA ALA A 179 -58.77 -21.13 -47.89
C ALA A 179 -57.63 -21.62 -48.81
N GLY A 180 -57.96 -22.09 -50.01
CA GLY A 180 -57.00 -22.55 -51.02
C GLY A 180 -56.71 -24.05 -50.95
N GLN A 181 -55.44 -24.43 -51.09
CA GLN A 181 -55.00 -25.83 -51.14
C GLN A 181 -54.47 -26.32 -49.78
N VAL A 182 -54.76 -27.57 -49.46
CA VAL A 182 -54.25 -28.27 -48.27
C VAL A 182 -53.37 -29.45 -48.68
N ARG A 183 -52.28 -29.65 -47.95
CA ARG A 183 -51.39 -30.81 -48.09
C ARG A 183 -51.37 -31.59 -46.79
N LEU A 184 -51.63 -32.90 -46.87
CA LEU A 184 -51.83 -33.75 -45.71
C LEU A 184 -50.95 -35.01 -45.80
N VAL A 185 -50.33 -35.37 -44.70
CA VAL A 185 -49.64 -36.66 -44.51
C VAL A 185 -50.40 -37.43 -43.44
N LEU A 186 -50.81 -38.65 -43.76
CA LEU A 186 -51.63 -39.46 -42.88
C LEU A 186 -50.74 -40.39 -42.06
N THR A 187 -51.02 -40.55 -40.77
CA THR A 187 -50.43 -41.63 -39.98
C THR A 187 -51.14 -42.97 -40.24
N GLY A 188 -50.48 -44.09 -39.94
CA GLY A 188 -51.09 -45.42 -40.04
C GLY A 188 -51.08 -46.03 -41.44
N ALA A 189 -50.19 -45.57 -42.33
CA ALA A 189 -49.89 -46.31 -43.55
C ALA A 189 -49.41 -47.75 -43.20
N PRO A 190 -49.81 -48.78 -43.96
CA PRO A 190 -49.24 -50.11 -43.80
C PRO A 190 -47.71 -50.02 -43.89
N GLY A 191 -47.01 -50.72 -43.01
CA GLY A 191 -45.54 -50.73 -42.99
C GLY A 191 -44.99 -50.90 -44.39
N ALA A 192 -44.17 -49.95 -44.84
CA ALA A 192 -43.36 -50.12 -46.02
C ALA A 192 -42.18 -51.00 -45.65
N ASP A 193 -41.91 -52.05 -46.42
CA ASP A 193 -40.61 -52.71 -46.35
C ASP A 193 -39.56 -51.64 -46.66
N GLY A 194 -38.58 -51.47 -45.77
CA GLY A 194 -37.47 -50.54 -45.99
C GLY A 194 -36.76 -50.84 -47.31
N PRO A 195 -35.92 -49.91 -47.81
CA PRO A 195 -35.23 -50.11 -49.08
C PRO A 195 -34.55 -51.48 -49.13
N ALA A 196 -34.84 -52.25 -50.17
CA ALA A 196 -34.34 -53.61 -50.33
C ALA A 196 -32.86 -53.58 -50.73
N GLY A 197 -31.97 -53.36 -49.77
CA GLY A 197 -30.52 -53.46 -49.95
C GLY A 197 -29.74 -52.18 -49.68
N GLN A 198 -28.44 -52.23 -50.00
CA GLN A 198 -27.51 -51.11 -49.82
C GLN A 198 -27.70 -50.09 -50.97
N PRO A 199 -27.63 -48.77 -50.70
CA PRO A 199 -27.74 -47.78 -51.77
C PRO A 199 -26.53 -47.87 -52.72
N PRO A 200 -26.63 -47.35 -53.96
CA PRO A 200 -25.49 -47.26 -54.87
C PRO A 200 -24.28 -46.58 -54.22
N ALA A 201 -23.07 -46.94 -54.66
CA ALA A 201 -21.84 -46.36 -54.12
C ALA A 201 -21.84 -44.83 -54.24
N GLY A 202 -21.56 -44.13 -53.14
CA GLY A 202 -21.59 -42.67 -53.04
C GLY A 202 -22.97 -42.08 -52.69
N ALA A 203 -24.02 -42.90 -52.60
CA ALA A 203 -25.36 -42.46 -52.22
C ALA A 203 -25.76 -42.98 -50.83
N ARG A 204 -26.67 -42.26 -50.16
CA ARG A 204 -27.33 -42.70 -48.91
C ARG A 204 -28.84 -42.79 -49.14
N TRP A 205 -29.55 -43.65 -48.40
CA TRP A 205 -31.01 -43.62 -48.46
C TRP A 205 -31.53 -42.35 -47.79
N ALA A 206 -32.49 -41.67 -48.43
CA ALA A 206 -33.08 -40.46 -47.85
C ALA A 206 -33.76 -40.75 -46.49
N THR A 207 -34.29 -41.96 -46.30
CA THR A 207 -34.88 -42.42 -45.04
C THR A 207 -33.90 -42.45 -43.88
N ASP A 208 -32.60 -42.64 -44.15
CA ASP A 208 -31.57 -42.73 -43.11
C ASP A 208 -31.22 -41.35 -42.54
N LEU A 209 -31.62 -40.28 -43.24
CA LEU A 209 -31.41 -38.89 -42.83
C LEU A 209 -32.56 -38.31 -42.01
N VAL A 210 -33.68 -39.05 -41.89
CA VAL A 210 -34.91 -38.54 -41.29
C VAL A 210 -35.30 -39.41 -40.10
N THR A 211 -35.45 -38.77 -38.94
CA THR A 211 -36.02 -39.39 -37.75
C THR A 211 -37.40 -38.80 -37.49
N THR A 212 -38.35 -39.61 -37.01
CA THR A 212 -39.71 -39.17 -36.71
C THR A 212 -39.93 -39.18 -35.21
N THR A 213 -40.55 -38.13 -34.68
CA THR A 213 -40.91 -38.02 -33.25
C THR A 213 -42.07 -38.96 -32.89
N ASP A 214 -42.90 -39.31 -33.86
CA ASP A 214 -44.03 -40.24 -33.74
C ASP A 214 -43.79 -41.52 -34.56
N ASP A 215 -43.89 -42.68 -33.92
CA ASP A 215 -43.77 -43.99 -34.56
C ASP A 215 -44.86 -44.23 -35.61
N ALA A 216 -46.06 -43.64 -35.45
CA ALA A 216 -47.18 -43.81 -36.37
C ALA A 216 -46.97 -43.07 -37.71
N LEU A 217 -46.08 -42.08 -37.74
CA LEU A 217 -45.70 -41.31 -38.92
C LEU A 217 -44.59 -41.97 -39.73
N ARG A 218 -43.73 -42.77 -39.08
CA ARG A 218 -42.56 -43.42 -39.69
C ARG A 218 -42.91 -44.18 -40.99
N PRO A 219 -43.96 -45.02 -41.07
CA PRO A 219 -44.29 -45.76 -42.29
C PRO A 219 -44.63 -44.83 -43.47
N SER A 220 -45.30 -43.72 -43.19
CA SER A 220 -45.70 -42.75 -44.21
C SER A 220 -44.50 -41.99 -44.75
N VAL A 221 -43.58 -41.57 -43.89
CA VAL A 221 -42.31 -40.92 -44.31
C VAL A 221 -41.43 -41.90 -45.08
N ALA A 222 -41.28 -43.13 -44.61
CA ALA A 222 -40.52 -44.17 -45.30
C ALA A 222 -41.07 -44.44 -46.71
N ARG A 223 -42.40 -44.43 -46.86
CA ARG A 223 -43.06 -44.61 -48.16
C ARG A 223 -42.91 -43.41 -49.08
N LEU A 224 -42.96 -42.19 -48.55
CA LEU A 224 -42.73 -40.96 -49.33
C LEU A 224 -41.29 -40.89 -49.85
N LEU A 225 -40.34 -41.43 -49.08
CA LEU A 225 -38.91 -41.47 -49.42
C LEU A 225 -38.47 -42.79 -50.08
N ALA A 226 -39.41 -43.67 -50.41
CA ALA A 226 -39.08 -44.97 -51.00
C ALA A 226 -38.45 -44.81 -52.39
N GLY A 227 -37.33 -45.48 -52.62
CA GLY A 227 -36.58 -45.37 -53.88
C GLY A 227 -35.84 -44.04 -54.05
N VAL A 228 -35.73 -43.22 -53.00
CA VAL A 228 -35.01 -41.95 -53.02
C VAL A 228 -33.64 -42.10 -52.37
N VAL A 229 -32.61 -41.74 -53.10
CA VAL A 229 -31.23 -41.66 -52.61
C VAL A 229 -30.74 -40.22 -52.60
N VAL A 230 -29.97 -39.86 -51.59
CA VAL A 230 -29.30 -38.56 -51.50
C VAL A 230 -27.82 -38.70 -51.84
N VAL A 231 -27.29 -37.68 -52.52
CA VAL A 231 -25.92 -37.62 -53.05
C VAL A 231 -25.36 -36.20 -52.87
N GLU A 232 -24.04 -36.03 -52.96
CA GLU A 232 -23.44 -34.69 -52.77
C GLU A 232 -23.72 -33.77 -53.97
N ASP A 233 -23.64 -34.31 -55.21
CA ASP A 233 -23.74 -33.50 -56.42
C ASP A 233 -24.47 -34.18 -57.61
N LEU A 234 -24.64 -33.43 -58.70
CA LEU A 234 -25.32 -33.89 -59.91
C LEU A 234 -24.55 -35.00 -60.67
N ALA A 235 -23.23 -35.09 -60.52
CA ALA A 235 -22.44 -36.13 -61.17
C ALA A 235 -22.71 -37.48 -60.48
N GLU A 236 -22.74 -37.48 -59.15
CA GLU A 236 -23.17 -38.63 -58.34
C GLU A 236 -24.63 -38.97 -58.58
N ALA A 237 -25.52 -37.97 -58.70
CA ALA A 237 -26.93 -38.20 -59.01
C ALA A 237 -27.10 -38.95 -60.34
N ARG A 238 -26.35 -38.52 -61.37
CA ARG A 238 -26.33 -39.19 -62.68
C ARG A 238 -25.80 -40.62 -62.58
N ALA A 239 -24.76 -40.86 -61.77
CA ALA A 239 -24.21 -42.19 -61.57
C ALA A 239 -25.21 -43.12 -60.88
N ALA A 240 -25.89 -42.64 -59.84
CA ALA A 240 -26.90 -43.40 -59.10
C ALA A 240 -28.10 -43.80 -59.98
N VAL A 241 -28.69 -42.85 -60.70
CA VAL A 241 -29.81 -43.12 -61.63
C VAL A 241 -29.37 -43.99 -62.82
N GLY A 242 -28.11 -43.85 -63.26
CA GLY A 242 -27.55 -44.71 -64.31
C GLY A 242 -27.34 -46.17 -63.86
N ALA A 243 -27.03 -46.39 -62.59
CA ALA A 243 -26.88 -47.71 -62.01
C ALA A 243 -28.23 -48.40 -61.77
N ASP A 244 -29.24 -47.65 -61.33
CA ASP A 244 -30.61 -48.12 -61.19
C ASP A 244 -31.62 -47.05 -61.65
N PRO A 245 -32.23 -47.21 -62.84
CA PRO A 245 -33.22 -46.28 -63.38
C PRO A 245 -34.51 -46.17 -62.56
N ALA A 246 -34.74 -47.07 -61.59
CA ALA A 246 -35.89 -46.99 -60.69
C ALA A 246 -35.69 -45.97 -59.55
N LEU A 247 -34.46 -45.51 -59.31
CA LEU A 247 -34.15 -44.57 -58.25
C LEU A 247 -34.42 -43.12 -58.65
N THR A 248 -34.73 -42.31 -57.64
CA THR A 248 -34.65 -40.85 -57.71
C THR A 248 -33.47 -40.41 -56.87
N ALA A 249 -32.49 -39.74 -57.49
CA ALA A 249 -31.35 -39.17 -56.79
C ALA A 249 -31.61 -37.70 -56.48
N VAL A 250 -31.33 -37.27 -55.25
CA VAL A 250 -31.47 -35.89 -54.81
C VAL A 250 -30.11 -35.39 -54.32
N THR A 251 -29.63 -34.29 -54.90
CA THR A 251 -28.37 -33.67 -54.47
C THR A 251 -28.55 -32.98 -53.12
N ARG A 252 -27.44 -32.73 -52.43
CA ARG A 252 -27.43 -31.96 -51.18
C ARG A 252 -28.05 -30.57 -51.31
N ALA A 253 -27.94 -29.96 -52.50
CA ALA A 253 -28.54 -28.68 -52.82
C ALA A 253 -30.06 -28.76 -53.11
N GLY A 254 -30.63 -29.97 -53.20
CA GLY A 254 -32.05 -30.19 -53.48
C GLY A 254 -32.38 -30.41 -54.97
N ASP A 255 -31.39 -30.62 -55.84
CA ASP A 255 -31.67 -30.98 -57.24
C ASP A 255 -32.13 -32.44 -57.31
N VAL A 256 -33.25 -32.68 -57.96
CA VAL A 256 -33.88 -33.99 -58.13
C VAL A 256 -33.63 -34.51 -59.53
N LEU A 257 -33.12 -35.74 -59.65
CA LEU A 257 -32.89 -36.43 -60.91
C LEU A 257 -33.49 -37.84 -60.85
N SER A 258 -34.26 -38.20 -61.87
CA SER A 258 -34.77 -39.55 -62.10
C SER A 258 -34.62 -39.93 -63.57
N ALA A 259 -34.95 -41.16 -63.95
CA ALA A 259 -34.91 -41.60 -65.35
C ALA A 259 -35.89 -40.84 -66.27
N VAL A 260 -36.92 -40.20 -65.70
CA VAL A 260 -38.05 -39.61 -66.47
C VAL A 260 -38.25 -38.12 -66.24
N ALA A 261 -37.66 -37.56 -65.17
CA ALA A 261 -37.84 -36.16 -64.79
C ALA A 261 -36.60 -35.63 -64.05
N ALA A 262 -36.35 -34.34 -64.20
CA ALA A 262 -35.34 -33.62 -63.43
C ALA A 262 -35.91 -32.26 -62.99
N HIS A 263 -35.56 -31.83 -61.78
CA HIS A 263 -35.92 -30.54 -61.21
C HIS A 263 -34.71 -30.01 -60.44
N GLY A 264 -34.32 -28.76 -60.67
CA GLY A 264 -33.12 -28.20 -60.02
C GLY A 264 -32.80 -26.80 -60.55
N GLY A 265 -31.86 -26.13 -59.92
CA GLY A 265 -31.48 -24.76 -60.27
C GLY A 265 -30.95 -23.94 -59.09
N ALA A 266 -30.71 -22.64 -59.33
CA ALA A 266 -30.25 -21.75 -58.26
C ALA A 266 -31.30 -21.70 -57.13
N PRO A 267 -30.89 -21.78 -55.85
CA PRO A 267 -31.82 -21.70 -54.72
C PRO A 267 -32.53 -20.35 -54.76
N SER A 268 -33.86 -20.39 -54.98
CA SER A 268 -34.68 -19.18 -55.12
C SER A 268 -35.29 -18.72 -53.79
N ALA A 269 -35.34 -19.61 -52.80
CA ALA A 269 -35.66 -19.33 -51.41
C ALA A 269 -35.20 -20.54 -50.55
N PRO A 270 -34.93 -20.35 -49.24
CA PRO A 270 -34.69 -21.45 -48.32
C PRO A 270 -35.88 -22.40 -48.28
N SER A 271 -35.64 -23.71 -48.11
CA SER A 271 -36.73 -24.67 -47.96
C SER A 271 -37.44 -24.52 -46.62
N VAL A 272 -38.68 -25.02 -46.50
CA VAL A 272 -39.45 -24.97 -45.25
C VAL A 272 -38.73 -25.73 -44.13
N LEU A 273 -38.08 -26.86 -44.45
CA LEU A 273 -37.29 -27.62 -43.48
C LEU A 273 -36.03 -26.86 -43.05
N GLU A 274 -35.37 -26.13 -43.96
CA GLU A 274 -34.22 -25.27 -43.64
C GLU A 274 -34.63 -24.09 -42.73
N LEU A 275 -35.75 -23.43 -43.02
CA LEU A 275 -36.29 -22.36 -42.17
C LEU A 275 -36.69 -22.88 -40.78
N HIS A 276 -37.28 -24.07 -40.71
CA HIS A 276 -37.67 -24.70 -39.45
C HIS A 276 -36.44 -25.06 -38.61
N ALA A 277 -35.43 -25.70 -39.22
CA ALA A 277 -34.17 -26.03 -38.55
C ALA A 277 -33.46 -24.77 -38.02
N ALA A 278 -33.41 -23.69 -38.82
CA ALA A 278 -32.85 -22.40 -38.39
C ALA A 278 -33.67 -21.74 -37.27
N HIS A 279 -34.98 -21.93 -37.24
CA HIS A 279 -35.85 -21.43 -36.17
C HIS A 279 -35.58 -22.16 -34.87
N GLU A 280 -35.51 -23.50 -34.89
CA GLU A 280 -35.17 -24.29 -33.71
C GLU A 280 -33.77 -23.98 -33.17
N GLU A 281 -32.79 -23.78 -34.06
CA GLU A 281 -31.46 -23.30 -33.69
C GLU A 281 -31.56 -21.96 -32.95
N ALA A 282 -32.29 -20.99 -33.50
CA ALA A 282 -32.47 -19.70 -32.86
C ALA A 282 -33.17 -19.80 -31.50
N VAL A 283 -34.15 -20.68 -31.34
CA VAL A 283 -34.79 -20.95 -30.03
C VAL A 283 -33.76 -21.47 -29.01
N ARG A 284 -32.99 -22.50 -29.39
CA ARG A 284 -31.94 -23.06 -28.52
C ARG A 284 -30.89 -22.03 -28.13
N GLU A 285 -30.48 -21.19 -29.07
CA GLU A 285 -29.49 -20.14 -28.82
C GLU A 285 -30.03 -19.02 -27.92
N VAL A 286 -31.32 -18.66 -28.03
CA VAL A 286 -31.97 -17.73 -27.09
C VAL A 286 -31.96 -18.30 -25.67
N GLU A 287 -32.31 -19.57 -25.50
CA GLU A 287 -32.30 -20.23 -24.19
C GLU A 287 -30.88 -20.33 -23.63
N ALA A 288 -29.90 -20.70 -24.45
CA ALA A 288 -28.50 -20.77 -24.05
C ALA A 288 -27.95 -19.40 -23.65
N ALA A 289 -28.24 -18.33 -24.41
CA ALA A 289 -27.85 -16.97 -24.08
C ALA A 289 -28.52 -16.46 -22.79
N ALA A 290 -29.81 -16.78 -22.58
CA ALA A 290 -30.50 -16.46 -21.34
C ALA A 290 -29.87 -17.17 -20.13
N ALA A 291 -29.54 -18.45 -20.24
CA ALA A 291 -28.86 -19.20 -19.19
C ALA A 291 -27.47 -18.62 -18.88
N ARG A 292 -26.69 -18.24 -19.91
CA ARG A 292 -25.40 -17.53 -19.73
C ARG A 292 -25.60 -16.20 -18.99
N GLN A 293 -26.59 -15.41 -19.37
CA GLN A 293 -26.89 -14.13 -18.72
C GLN A 293 -27.22 -14.32 -17.24
N GLU A 294 -28.06 -15.29 -16.89
CA GLU A 294 -28.39 -15.60 -15.50
C GLU A 294 -27.17 -16.05 -14.70
N GLN A 295 -26.39 -16.98 -15.22
CA GLN A 295 -25.16 -17.47 -14.57
C GLN A 295 -24.19 -16.33 -14.27
N THR A 296 -23.93 -15.46 -15.24
CA THR A 296 -23.05 -14.30 -15.07
C THR A 296 -23.59 -13.32 -14.03
N ARG A 297 -24.89 -13.05 -14.04
CA ARG A 297 -25.53 -12.17 -13.03
C ARG A 297 -25.41 -12.74 -11.62
N PHE A 298 -25.58 -14.05 -11.45
CA PHE A 298 -25.39 -14.70 -10.15
C PHE A 298 -23.93 -14.64 -9.68
N ALA A 299 -22.96 -14.73 -10.58
CA ALA A 299 -21.53 -14.61 -10.26
C ALA A 299 -21.11 -13.16 -9.92
N LEU A 300 -21.79 -12.15 -10.48
CA LEU A 300 -21.44 -10.75 -10.34
C LEU A 300 -21.60 -10.22 -8.91
N GLY A 301 -22.61 -10.70 -8.17
CA GLY A 301 -22.84 -10.30 -6.77
C GLY A 301 -21.65 -10.61 -5.86
N PRO A 302 -21.24 -11.89 -5.73
CA PRO A 302 -20.07 -12.29 -4.96
C PRO A 302 -18.76 -11.66 -5.45
N ALA A 303 -18.60 -11.46 -6.77
CA ALA A 303 -17.41 -10.81 -7.30
C ALA A 303 -17.29 -9.35 -6.84
N ARG A 304 -18.40 -8.60 -6.84
CA ARG A 304 -18.45 -7.23 -6.30
C ARG A 304 -18.17 -7.18 -4.79
N GLU A 305 -18.72 -8.12 -4.03
CA GLU A 305 -18.43 -8.21 -2.60
C GLU A 305 -16.93 -8.47 -2.34
N ARG A 306 -16.29 -9.31 -3.16
CA ARG A 306 -14.83 -9.52 -3.09
C ARG A 306 -14.04 -8.25 -3.38
N VAL A 307 -14.47 -7.41 -4.32
CA VAL A 307 -13.83 -6.10 -4.57
C VAL A 307 -13.91 -5.23 -3.31
N GLU A 308 -15.10 -5.11 -2.69
CA GLU A 308 -15.26 -4.29 -1.47
C GLU A 308 -14.37 -4.80 -0.32
N VAL A 309 -14.29 -6.12 -0.13
CA VAL A 309 -13.43 -6.75 0.90
C VAL A 309 -11.96 -6.50 0.59
N ALA A 310 -11.52 -6.72 -0.65
CA ALA A 310 -10.13 -6.51 -1.05
C ALA A 310 -9.73 -5.02 -0.96
N GLN A 311 -10.63 -4.10 -1.33
CA GLN A 311 -10.41 -2.67 -1.22
C GLN A 311 -10.27 -2.22 0.23
N ALA A 312 -11.13 -2.73 1.12
CA ALA A 312 -11.02 -2.46 2.56
C ALA A 312 -9.69 -2.98 3.12
N ARG A 313 -9.24 -4.16 2.68
CA ARG A 313 -7.95 -4.75 3.07
C ARG A 313 -6.76 -3.93 2.57
N ALA A 314 -6.75 -3.55 1.30
CA ALA A 314 -5.68 -2.73 0.72
C ALA A 314 -5.56 -1.36 1.41
N ARG A 315 -6.70 -0.77 1.80
CA ARG A 315 -6.71 0.46 2.58
C ARG A 315 -6.14 0.26 3.99
N ALA A 316 -6.54 -0.81 4.68
CA ALA A 316 -6.04 -1.11 6.02
C ALA A 316 -4.52 -1.32 6.03
N THR A 317 -3.98 -2.08 5.08
CA THR A 317 -2.52 -2.31 4.99
C THR A 317 -1.74 -1.05 4.64
N LEU A 318 -2.31 -0.16 3.81
CA LEU A 318 -1.71 1.14 3.53
C LEU A 318 -1.71 2.07 4.76
N ASP A 319 -2.79 2.06 5.54
CA ASP A 319 -2.88 2.82 6.78
C ASP A 319 -1.85 2.29 7.82
N ASP A 320 -1.64 0.97 7.88
CA ASP A 320 -0.61 0.35 8.73
C ASP A 320 0.81 0.77 8.31
N LEU A 321 1.11 0.80 7.01
CA LEU A 321 2.38 1.30 6.47
C LEU A 321 2.64 2.76 6.86
N HIS A 322 1.67 3.65 6.60
CA HIS A 322 1.80 5.05 6.99
C HIS A 322 1.97 5.22 8.50
N SER A 323 1.29 4.38 9.30
CA SER A 323 1.45 4.40 10.76
C SER A 323 2.84 3.91 11.18
N SER A 324 3.48 3.02 10.43
CA SER A 324 4.87 2.62 10.68
C SER A 324 5.85 3.72 10.31
N ASP A 325 5.74 4.27 9.10
CA ASP A 325 6.58 5.38 8.64
C ASP A 325 6.54 6.57 9.60
N ALA A 326 5.35 6.93 10.06
CA ALA A 326 5.18 8.03 11.03
C ALA A 326 5.87 7.74 12.37
N ARG A 327 5.82 6.48 12.85
CA ARG A 327 6.52 6.07 14.07
C ARG A 327 8.03 6.11 13.88
N LEU A 328 8.55 5.56 12.79
CA LEU A 328 9.99 5.60 12.49
C LEU A 328 10.51 7.04 12.34
N ALA A 329 9.76 7.90 11.63
CA ALA A 329 10.13 9.30 11.47
C ALA A 329 10.19 10.04 12.83
N ALA A 330 9.22 9.82 13.71
CA ALA A 330 9.22 10.40 15.05
C ALA A 330 10.41 9.91 15.89
N VAL A 331 10.75 8.63 15.79
CA VAL A 331 11.91 8.09 16.50
C VAL A 331 13.22 8.62 15.94
N ALA A 332 13.36 8.70 14.62
CA ALA A 332 14.53 9.29 13.96
C ALA A 332 14.75 10.76 14.37
N GLU A 333 13.67 11.56 14.46
CA GLU A 333 13.73 12.93 14.97
C GLU A 333 14.24 12.96 16.42
N GLN A 334 13.73 12.08 17.28
CA GLN A 334 14.15 12.00 18.68
C GLN A 334 15.62 11.56 18.82
N LEU A 335 16.08 10.58 18.04
CA LEU A 335 17.49 10.19 17.97
C LEU A 335 18.35 11.36 17.49
N GLY A 336 17.92 12.11 16.48
CA GLY A 336 18.60 13.31 16.00
C GLY A 336 18.76 14.38 17.08
N ARG A 337 17.70 14.63 17.87
CA ARG A 337 17.70 15.56 19.01
C ARG A 337 18.63 15.10 20.14
N LEU A 338 18.60 13.83 20.49
CA LEU A 338 19.48 13.27 21.53
C LEU A 338 20.95 13.30 21.07
N GLY A 339 21.22 12.94 19.81
CA GLY A 339 22.55 13.00 19.22
C GLY A 339 23.11 14.43 19.16
N SER A 340 22.29 15.44 18.86
CA SER A 340 22.73 16.83 18.90
C SER A 340 23.00 17.32 20.32
N THR A 341 22.18 16.91 21.29
CA THR A 341 22.38 17.19 22.72
C THR A 341 23.68 16.58 23.23
N LEU A 342 23.96 15.32 22.87
CA LEU A 342 25.19 14.63 23.22
C LEU A 342 26.43 15.34 22.66
N ARG A 343 26.44 15.66 21.35
CA ARG A 343 27.55 16.39 20.72
C ARG A 343 27.77 17.77 21.34
N GLY A 344 26.68 18.49 21.65
CA GLY A 344 26.73 19.78 22.33
C GLY A 344 27.35 19.69 23.72
N ALA A 345 26.92 18.70 24.52
CA ALA A 345 27.45 18.43 25.85
C ALA A 345 28.93 18.05 25.81
N GLN A 346 29.33 17.19 24.87
CA GLN A 346 30.74 16.80 24.67
C GLN A 346 31.60 18.01 24.29
N ALA A 347 31.15 18.82 23.32
CA ALA A 347 31.89 20.01 22.89
C ALA A 347 31.98 21.10 23.99
N GLU A 348 31.00 21.17 24.90
CA GLU A 348 31.07 22.04 26.09
C GLU A 348 32.10 21.50 27.09
N ALA A 349 32.06 20.20 27.39
CA ALA A 349 33.02 19.55 28.28
C ALA A 349 34.47 19.64 27.76
N GLU A 350 34.69 19.42 26.46
CA GLU A 350 35.99 19.54 25.81
C GLU A 350 36.57 20.96 25.87
N ARG A 351 35.72 22.00 25.81
CA ARG A 351 36.15 23.40 25.96
C ARG A 351 36.39 23.80 27.41
N ALA A 352 35.61 23.25 28.35
CA ALA A 352 35.73 23.56 29.78
C ALA A 352 37.04 23.04 30.37
N ARG A 353 37.48 21.83 30.01
CA ARG A 353 38.74 21.23 30.53
C ARG A 353 39.98 22.14 30.39
N PRO A 354 40.37 22.62 29.20
CA PRO A 354 41.54 23.50 29.06
C PRO A 354 41.30 24.92 29.63
N ALA A 355 40.06 25.36 29.82
CA ALA A 355 39.78 26.59 30.55
C ALA A 355 40.01 26.41 32.06
N MET A 356 39.64 25.24 32.62
CA MET A 356 39.91 24.88 34.01
C MET A 356 41.41 24.74 34.27
N GLU A 357 42.15 24.05 33.40
CA GLU A 357 43.61 23.91 33.53
C GLU A 357 44.32 25.28 33.57
N ARG A 358 43.87 26.24 32.75
CA ARG A 358 44.38 27.62 32.79
C ARG A 358 44.04 28.34 34.09
N ALA A 359 42.79 28.26 34.56
CA ALA A 359 42.38 28.86 35.82
C ALA A 359 43.13 28.24 37.02
N GLU A 360 43.37 26.93 37.01
CA GLU A 360 44.18 26.24 38.03
C GLU A 360 45.64 26.72 38.04
N SER A 361 46.23 26.94 36.85
CA SER A 361 47.56 27.53 36.72
C SER A 361 47.60 28.97 37.27
N GLU A 362 46.63 29.81 36.90
CA GLU A 362 46.52 31.21 37.37
C GLU A 362 46.35 31.27 38.90
N ILE A 363 45.54 30.38 39.49
CA ILE A 363 45.41 30.24 40.95
C ILE A 363 46.76 29.88 41.57
N GLY A 364 47.49 28.92 41.00
CA GLY A 364 48.82 28.54 41.46
C GLY A 364 49.81 29.71 41.46
N GLU A 365 49.86 30.46 40.36
CA GLU A 365 50.68 31.66 40.21
C GLU A 365 50.29 32.75 41.22
N HIS A 366 48.99 33.09 41.30
CA HIS A 366 48.49 34.10 42.23
C HIS A 366 48.72 33.72 43.69
N THR A 367 48.62 32.43 44.04
CA THR A 367 48.92 31.92 45.38
C THR A 367 50.39 32.11 45.72
N ALA A 368 51.29 31.75 44.80
CA ALA A 368 52.74 31.93 45.00
C ALA A 368 53.13 33.41 45.11
N GLU A 369 52.59 34.27 44.22
CA GLU A 369 52.80 35.72 44.27
C GLU A 369 52.26 36.34 45.56
N LEU A 370 51.06 35.93 46.00
CA LEU A 370 50.44 36.39 47.24
C LEU A 370 51.27 35.98 48.46
N ALA A 371 51.78 34.75 48.49
CA ALA A 371 52.67 34.27 49.56
C ALA A 371 53.95 35.13 49.63
N ALA A 372 54.62 35.36 48.50
CA ALA A 372 55.83 36.18 48.44
C ALA A 372 55.58 37.64 48.85
N LEU A 373 54.47 38.24 48.42
CA LEU A 373 54.09 39.61 48.82
C LEU A 373 53.71 39.69 50.31
N SER A 374 53.06 38.66 50.84
CA SER A 374 52.69 38.57 52.26
C SER A 374 53.91 38.41 53.15
N GLU A 375 54.87 37.55 52.77
CA GLU A 375 56.16 37.41 53.47
C GLU A 375 56.94 38.74 53.46
N ARG A 376 57.01 39.42 52.32
CA ARG A 376 57.64 40.75 52.23
C ARG A 376 56.92 41.79 53.10
N LEU A 377 55.59 41.74 53.20
CA LEU A 377 54.81 42.62 54.07
C LEU A 377 55.14 42.34 55.54
N GLU A 378 55.20 41.07 55.93
CA GLU A 378 55.52 40.63 57.30
C GLU A 378 56.93 41.05 57.71
N ILE A 379 57.93 40.87 56.85
CA ILE A 379 59.31 41.34 57.07
C ILE A 379 59.32 42.86 57.25
N ALA A 380 58.68 43.60 56.33
CA ALA A 380 58.60 45.05 56.40
C ALA A 380 57.82 45.58 57.62
N GLN A 381 56.94 44.77 58.21
CA GLN A 381 56.22 45.06 59.46
C GLN A 381 57.02 44.72 60.73
N ARG A 382 57.98 43.77 60.68
CA ARG A 382 58.87 43.43 61.81
C ARG A 382 60.03 44.41 62.02
N GLU A 383 60.66 44.89 60.94
CA GLU A 383 61.73 45.90 61.02
C GLU A 383 61.36 47.16 61.88
N PRO A 384 60.12 47.70 61.82
CA PRO A 384 59.64 48.76 62.70
C PRO A 384 59.78 48.50 64.21
N ALA A 385 59.44 47.29 64.67
CA ALA A 385 59.43 46.95 66.08
C ALA A 385 60.86 46.89 66.65
N GLN A 386 61.79 46.30 65.90
CA GLN A 386 63.21 46.24 66.29
C GLN A 386 63.86 47.63 66.29
N ALA A 387 63.57 48.46 65.28
CA ALA A 387 64.12 49.81 65.20
C ALA A 387 63.55 50.76 66.27
N GLU A 388 62.28 50.62 66.68
CA GLU A 388 61.70 51.38 67.80
C GLU A 388 62.22 50.91 69.16
N ASP A 389 62.41 49.59 69.36
CA ASP A 389 63.01 49.03 70.57
C ASP A 389 64.47 49.47 70.73
N ASP A 390 65.27 49.46 69.66
CA ASP A 390 66.67 49.92 69.67
C ASP A 390 66.78 51.43 69.99
N LEU A 391 65.85 52.24 69.46
CA LEU A 391 65.81 53.68 69.72
C LEU A 391 65.43 53.97 71.19
N THR A 392 64.51 53.19 71.74
CA THR A 392 64.04 53.29 73.13
C THR A 392 65.14 52.83 74.12
N GLY A 393 65.88 51.78 73.76
CA GLY A 393 67.07 51.35 74.48
C GLY A 393 68.19 52.40 74.48
N ALA A 394 68.47 53.00 73.32
CA ALA A 394 69.48 54.06 73.20
C ALA A 394 69.12 55.36 73.95
N THR A 395 67.84 55.74 73.97
CA THR A 395 67.36 56.91 74.73
C THR A 395 67.41 56.67 76.24
N THR A 396 67.05 55.48 76.71
CA THR A 396 67.16 55.10 78.13
C THR A 396 68.61 55.10 78.60
N ALA A 397 69.55 54.59 77.79
CA ALA A 397 70.99 54.62 78.09
C ALA A 397 71.55 56.06 78.15
N ARG A 398 71.12 56.94 77.23
CA ARG A 398 71.49 58.36 77.23
C ARG A 398 70.98 59.07 78.49
N ASP A 399 69.75 58.82 78.88
CA ASP A 399 69.12 59.49 80.03
C ASP A 399 69.78 59.02 81.34
N GLY A 400 70.10 57.73 81.46
CA GLY A 400 70.91 57.20 82.56
C GLY A 400 72.32 57.81 82.65
N ALA A 401 73.02 57.96 81.52
CA ALA A 401 74.33 58.62 81.48
C ALA A 401 74.27 60.11 81.87
N THR A 402 73.17 60.79 81.53
CA THR A 402 72.94 62.20 81.86
C THR A 402 72.74 62.42 83.35
N GLU A 403 72.02 61.51 84.02
CA GLU A 403 71.83 61.56 85.47
C GLU A 403 73.12 61.27 86.25
N VAL A 404 73.94 60.32 85.80
CA VAL A 404 75.27 60.06 86.37
C VAL A 404 76.18 61.30 86.24
N ALA A 405 76.15 61.98 85.09
CA ALA A 405 76.90 63.21 84.87
C ALA A 405 76.42 64.38 85.74
N ARG A 406 75.11 64.47 86.02
CA ARG A 406 74.55 65.45 86.97
C ARG A 406 75.02 65.19 88.39
N ALA A 407 74.90 63.94 88.87
CA ALA A 407 75.31 63.57 90.22
C ALA A 407 76.81 63.84 90.47
N ALA A 408 77.67 63.52 89.49
CA ALA A 408 79.09 63.82 89.55
C ALA A 408 79.38 65.34 89.63
N ARG A 409 78.65 66.16 88.86
CA ARG A 409 78.75 67.63 88.92
C ARG A 409 78.28 68.21 90.25
N THR A 410 77.20 67.68 90.83
CA THR A 410 76.75 68.08 92.18
C THR A 410 77.80 67.75 93.23
N ALA A 411 78.38 66.55 93.20
CA ALA A 411 79.47 66.17 94.10
C ALA A 411 80.72 67.07 93.93
N GLU A 412 81.06 67.46 92.70
CA GLU A 412 82.13 68.43 92.41
C GLU A 412 81.81 69.82 93.00
N THR A 413 80.56 70.28 92.90
CA THR A 413 80.14 71.59 93.42
C THR A 413 80.13 71.62 94.94
N ASP A 414 79.66 70.55 95.60
CA ASP A 414 79.67 70.40 97.05
C ASP A 414 81.10 70.36 97.59
N ALA A 415 82.01 69.64 96.92
CA ALA A 415 83.42 69.62 97.29
C ALA A 415 84.09 71.01 97.17
N ARG A 416 83.75 71.80 96.13
CA ARG A 416 84.22 73.19 95.98
C ARG A 416 83.67 74.13 97.07
N LEU A 417 82.40 73.98 97.44
CA LEU A 417 81.79 74.74 98.54
C LEU A 417 82.43 74.41 99.89
N ALA A 418 82.70 73.12 100.15
CA ALA A 418 83.40 72.68 101.35
C ALA A 418 84.82 73.25 101.45
N LEU A 419 85.57 73.24 100.34
CA LEU A 419 86.90 73.85 100.25
C LEU A 419 86.84 75.36 100.57
N ARG A 420 85.92 76.09 99.94
CA ARG A 420 85.77 77.54 100.15
C ARG A 420 85.36 77.90 101.58
N THR A 421 84.59 77.04 102.23
CA THR A 421 84.19 77.19 103.65
C THR A 421 85.39 76.99 104.59
N LEU A 422 86.29 76.05 104.27
CA LEU A 422 87.53 75.85 105.01
C LEU A 422 88.51 77.03 104.82
N GLU A 423 88.61 77.57 103.60
CA GLU A 423 89.44 78.73 103.30
C GLU A 423 88.97 79.99 104.05
N GLU A 424 87.67 80.28 104.10
CA GLU A 424 87.12 81.41 104.86
C GLU A 424 87.31 81.25 106.38
N ARG A 425 87.21 80.02 106.91
CA ARG A 425 87.53 79.74 108.33
C ARG A 425 88.99 79.97 108.66
N ALA A 426 89.91 79.60 107.76
CA ALA A 426 91.34 79.87 107.92
C ALA A 426 91.63 81.38 107.92
N LYS A 427 90.95 82.14 107.06
CA LYS A 427 91.06 83.61 106.98
C LYS A 427 90.55 84.31 108.24
N ALA A 428 89.42 83.84 108.80
CA ALA A 428 88.86 84.37 110.05
C ALA A 428 89.74 84.06 111.28
N LEU A 429 90.43 82.90 111.30
CA LEU A 429 91.41 82.55 112.34
C LEU A 429 92.69 83.39 112.24
N ALA A 430 93.19 83.66 111.04
CA ALA A 430 94.34 84.55 110.81
C ALA A 430 94.03 86.00 111.24
N GLY A 431 92.81 86.49 111.02
CA GLY A 431 92.37 87.82 111.45
C GLY A 431 92.29 88.00 112.97
N ARG A 432 91.99 86.94 113.75
CA ARG A 432 92.00 86.99 115.22
C ARG A 432 93.40 86.94 115.84
N GLY A 433 94.39 86.42 115.11
CA GLY A 433 95.80 86.42 115.55
C GLY A 433 96.43 87.81 115.50
N ALA A 434 96.00 88.66 114.56
CA ALA A 434 96.57 90.00 114.37
C ALA A 434 96.02 91.07 115.34
N SER A 435 95.01 90.76 116.16
CA SER A 435 94.44 91.71 117.14
C SER A 435 94.95 91.51 118.57
N LEU A 436 96.00 90.71 118.78
CA LEU A 436 96.59 90.39 120.09
C LEU A 436 98.14 90.52 120.14
N ALA A 437 98.73 91.26 119.19
CA ALA A 437 100.09 91.78 119.22
C ALA A 437 100.07 93.21 118.66
#